data_AF-K0VTL4-F1
#
_entry.id   AF-K0VTL4-F1
#
_cell.length_a   1.000
_cell.length_b   1.000
_cell.length_c   1.000
_cell.angle_alpha   90.00
_cell.angle_beta   90.00
_cell.angle_gamma   90.00
#
_symmetry.space_group_name_H-M   'P 1'
#
loop_
_entity.id
_entity.type
_entity.pdbx_description
1 polymer ?
#
loop_
_entity_poly.entity_id
_entity_poly.type
_entity_poly.pdbx_seq_one_letter_code
_entity_poly.pdbx_strand_id
1 'polypeptide(L)'
;MKLVTADGKRINATLDLDQLSVIVRCRGGTIGNRDYRRAVELLLARLDTATIPYEIYLGIRSSKDIFLPGRRLLFTKEEPVATRFDQLIREMNAGTKSRGAWRTLLVATSETSHDQLKLALQPFEPTPKIVRLSAEILRKVETAHIDRAVQKLLGGGDAPNFEPSRDYDAVTSEGIPLAPKKVFGLALEYALRIEAHPGHFSAGWGQICFEALEAAGLRIVPKNNARERPKASPAALAIPNIYAYRLAPSGIDRVVELLEDNQIAIGWSALDEQTVLNFAVTKDEIREKLASLYPQLAAQKRITHGTNQVWRFIQEVRVNDIVIVPHLGKAYFLRVTGNPIHLSHKVEDDTAIRRDISKLKTVAISSLPTAIREGLIFRGHASIRLEDIKDAVMDFLGIDRELAAEENEAVRAEKLMYEAMGSYVIPAKDEIIVTRKHAEVSEALIRHLQAKGLKVVNTRTAGLAPDLYTMCPTDPMLFEIKTGSGPGDYLKALGQLLFYEKLRGRSFRKLLVAPTGIGQLTSSVLESFDVEVVEYTEADGNFTFRWS
;
A
#
# COMPACT_ATOMS: atom_id res chain seq x y z
N MET A 1 -6.92 -32.73 10.19
CA MET A 1 -7.24 -32.71 8.74
C MET A 1 -8.75 -32.65 8.49
N LYS A 2 -9.17 -32.38 7.24
CA LYS A 2 -10.57 -32.49 6.79
C LYS A 2 -10.65 -33.39 5.55
N LEU A 3 -11.78 -34.07 5.37
CA LEU A 3 -12.06 -34.82 4.15
C LEU A 3 -12.66 -33.92 3.08
N VAL A 4 -12.43 -34.28 1.82
CA VAL A 4 -13.10 -33.71 0.63
C VAL A 4 -13.94 -34.77 -0.05
N THR A 5 -15.10 -34.38 -0.55
CA THR A 5 -15.95 -35.22 -1.39
C THR A 5 -15.38 -35.34 -2.81
N ALA A 6 -15.95 -36.22 -3.64
CA ALA A 6 -15.49 -36.43 -5.01
C ALA A 6 -15.59 -35.15 -5.90
N ASP A 7 -16.56 -34.28 -5.62
CA ASP A 7 -16.74 -32.95 -6.21
C ASP A 7 -15.83 -31.86 -5.60
N GLY A 8 -14.87 -32.24 -4.75
CA GLY A 8 -13.89 -31.33 -4.14
C GLY A 8 -14.42 -30.49 -2.98
N LYS A 9 -15.68 -30.71 -2.54
CA LYS A 9 -16.28 -29.96 -1.43
C LYS A 9 -15.72 -30.42 -0.09
N ARG A 10 -15.32 -29.46 0.75
CA ARG A 10 -14.81 -29.73 2.10
C ARG A 10 -15.93 -30.19 3.04
N ILE A 11 -15.68 -31.26 3.78
CA ILE A 11 -16.57 -31.75 4.83
C ILE A 11 -16.29 -31.00 6.14
N ASN A 12 -17.31 -30.41 6.74
CA ASN A 12 -17.19 -29.78 8.06
C ASN A 12 -17.21 -30.83 9.17
N ALA A 13 -16.12 -31.59 9.30
CA ALA A 13 -15.81 -32.44 10.43
C ALA A 13 -14.29 -32.54 10.62
N THR A 14 -13.82 -32.51 11.87
CA THR A 14 -12.41 -32.60 12.21
C THR A 14 -11.99 -34.06 12.40
N LEU A 15 -10.94 -34.46 11.67
CA LEU A 15 -10.29 -35.75 11.81
C LEU A 15 -8.84 -35.52 12.22
N ASP A 16 -8.34 -36.28 13.18
CA ASP A 16 -6.91 -36.32 13.52
C ASP A 16 -6.35 -37.65 13.03
N LEU A 17 -5.24 -37.59 12.29
CA LEU A 17 -4.55 -38.76 11.77
C LEU A 17 -3.38 -39.09 12.70
N ASP A 18 -3.33 -40.32 13.16
CA ASP A 18 -2.22 -40.88 13.92
C ASP A 18 -1.51 -41.97 13.07
N GLN A 19 -0.43 -42.57 13.57
CA GLN A 19 0.37 -43.54 12.81
C GLN A 19 -0.45 -44.71 12.25
N LEU A 20 -1.40 -45.24 13.03
CA LEU A 20 -2.22 -46.42 12.68
C LEU A 20 -3.72 -46.20 12.95
N SER A 21 -4.16 -44.94 13.10
CA SER A 21 -5.55 -44.66 13.44
C SER A 21 -6.04 -43.30 12.96
N VAL A 22 -7.36 -43.18 12.88
CA VAL A 22 -8.07 -41.94 12.56
C VAL A 22 -9.03 -41.62 13.70
N ILE A 23 -8.90 -40.43 14.29
CA ILE A 23 -9.81 -39.94 15.33
C ILE A 23 -10.84 -39.01 14.69
N VAL A 24 -12.11 -39.38 14.74
CA VAL A 24 -13.23 -38.52 14.30
C VAL A 24 -13.80 -37.79 15.52
N ARG A 25 -13.64 -36.46 15.57
CA ARG A 25 -14.07 -35.66 16.73
C ARG A 25 -15.59 -35.54 16.81
N CYS A 26 -16.15 -35.67 18.01
CA CYS A 26 -17.60 -35.55 18.28
C CYS A 26 -18.24 -34.29 17.68
N ARG A 27 -19.56 -34.33 17.43
CA ARG A 27 -20.34 -33.14 17.08
C ARG A 27 -20.60 -32.29 18.33
N GLY A 28 -20.28 -31.00 18.26
CA GLY A 28 -20.40 -30.07 19.39
C GLY A 28 -21.08 -28.75 19.00
N GLY A 29 -22.16 -28.41 19.71
CA GLY A 29 -22.88 -27.14 19.54
C GLY A 29 -23.51 -26.94 18.15
N THR A 30 -23.83 -25.69 17.82
CA THR A 30 -24.49 -25.32 16.55
C THR A 30 -23.52 -25.21 15.37
N ILE A 31 -22.20 -25.13 15.58
CA ILE A 31 -21.23 -24.80 14.51
C ILE A 31 -20.18 -25.92 14.29
N GLY A 32 -19.83 -26.70 15.31
CA GLY A 32 -18.76 -27.68 15.25
C GLY A 32 -19.18 -29.03 14.65
N ASN A 33 -18.43 -29.51 13.66
CA ASN A 33 -18.57 -30.84 13.05
C ASN A 33 -19.99 -31.15 12.53
N ARG A 34 -20.62 -30.20 11.80
CA ARG A 34 -21.98 -30.36 11.25
C ARG A 34 -22.13 -31.55 10.31
N ASP A 35 -21.05 -31.89 9.60
CA ASP A 35 -21.04 -32.97 8.62
C ASP A 35 -20.50 -34.29 9.19
N TYR A 36 -20.54 -34.47 10.52
CA TYR A 36 -20.00 -35.66 11.19
C TYR A 36 -20.46 -36.98 10.58
N ARG A 37 -21.77 -37.16 10.33
CA ARG A 37 -22.31 -38.37 9.68
C ARG A 37 -21.64 -38.61 8.33
N ARG A 38 -21.65 -37.58 7.48
CA ARG A 38 -21.03 -37.62 6.14
C ARG A 38 -19.53 -37.90 6.20
N ALA A 39 -18.84 -37.41 7.23
CA ALA A 39 -17.42 -37.66 7.44
C ALA A 39 -17.14 -39.12 7.82
N VAL A 40 -17.93 -39.69 8.74
CA VAL A 40 -17.79 -41.11 9.12
C VAL A 40 -18.15 -42.00 7.94
N GLU A 41 -19.27 -41.76 7.27
CA GLU A 41 -19.66 -42.54 6.09
C GLU A 41 -18.60 -42.48 4.98
N LEU A 42 -18.07 -41.30 4.67
CA LEU A 42 -17.00 -41.18 3.67
C LEU A 42 -15.70 -41.86 4.11
N LEU A 43 -15.34 -41.77 5.39
CA LEU A 43 -14.19 -42.46 5.96
C LEU A 43 -14.32 -43.98 5.77
N LEU A 44 -15.45 -44.57 6.17
CA LEU A 44 -15.67 -46.01 6.04
C LEU A 44 -15.69 -46.46 4.58
N ALA A 45 -16.36 -45.71 3.70
CA ALA A 45 -16.39 -46.00 2.27
C ALA A 45 -14.99 -45.98 1.63
N ARG A 46 -14.13 -45.03 2.04
CA ARG A 46 -12.75 -44.94 1.55
C ARG A 46 -11.89 -46.10 2.04
N LEU A 47 -12.02 -46.49 3.30
CA LEU A 47 -11.32 -47.64 3.85
C LEU A 47 -11.76 -48.94 3.17
N ASP A 48 -13.07 -49.13 2.96
CA ASP A 48 -13.60 -50.27 2.20
C ASP A 48 -13.06 -50.31 0.77
N THR A 49 -13.08 -49.18 0.06
CA THR A 49 -12.57 -49.08 -1.32
C THR A 49 -11.07 -49.40 -1.40
N ALA A 50 -10.30 -48.97 -0.39
CA ALA A 50 -8.87 -49.26 -0.30
C ALA A 50 -8.58 -50.67 0.27
N THR A 51 -9.61 -51.46 0.58
CA THR A 51 -9.49 -52.78 1.21
C THR A 51 -8.75 -52.76 2.55
N ILE A 52 -8.80 -51.63 3.26
CA ILE A 52 -8.11 -51.45 4.54
C ILE A 52 -8.96 -52.07 5.67
N PRO A 53 -8.42 -53.02 6.46
CA PRO A 53 -9.11 -53.52 7.65
C PRO A 53 -9.17 -52.44 8.73
N TYR A 54 -10.30 -52.34 9.42
CA TYR A 54 -10.46 -51.39 10.52
C TYR A 54 -11.37 -51.92 11.62
N GLU A 55 -11.12 -51.41 12.82
CA GLU A 55 -11.95 -51.57 14.00
C GLU A 55 -12.31 -50.20 14.58
N ILE A 56 -13.49 -50.08 15.17
CA ILE A 56 -13.99 -48.79 15.67
C ILE A 56 -14.19 -48.86 17.17
N TYR A 57 -13.62 -47.89 17.86
CA TYR A 57 -13.64 -47.77 19.30
C TYR A 57 -14.28 -46.44 19.71
N LEU A 58 -14.94 -46.44 20.87
CA LEU A 58 -15.41 -45.20 21.49
C LEU A 58 -14.20 -44.38 22.00
N GLY A 59 -14.01 -43.19 21.43
CA GLY A 59 -12.86 -42.33 21.71
C GLY A 59 -12.98 -41.52 23.01
N ILE A 60 -11.84 -41.29 23.67
CA ILE A 60 -11.71 -40.45 24.87
C ILE A 60 -11.19 -39.06 24.49
N ARG A 61 -11.37 -38.07 25.38
CA ARG A 61 -10.78 -36.73 25.22
C ARG A 61 -9.25 -36.69 25.41
N SER A 62 -8.63 -37.77 25.91
CA SER A 62 -7.22 -37.86 26.30
C SER A 62 -6.61 -39.21 25.86
N SER A 63 -5.40 -39.19 25.31
CA SER A 63 -4.67 -40.35 24.79
C SER A 63 -4.04 -41.27 25.87
N LYS A 64 -4.27 -41.01 27.16
CA LYS A 64 -3.54 -41.67 28.26
C LYS A 64 -4.19 -42.92 28.88
N ASP A 65 -5.40 -43.34 28.47
CA ASP A 65 -6.07 -44.54 29.00
C ASP A 65 -6.47 -45.53 27.90
N ILE A 66 -5.52 -46.36 27.46
CA ILE A 66 -5.67 -47.29 26.35
C ILE A 66 -6.01 -48.69 26.91
N PHE A 67 -7.25 -48.89 27.35
CA PHE A 67 -7.84 -50.24 27.36
C PHE A 67 -8.92 -50.30 26.28
N LEU A 68 -8.51 -50.73 25.09
CA LEU A 68 -9.32 -50.75 23.86
C LEU A 68 -10.40 -51.84 23.82
N PRO A 69 -10.20 -53.08 24.34
CA PRO A 69 -11.16 -54.18 24.11
C PRO A 69 -12.58 -53.90 24.61
N GLY A 70 -12.75 -53.28 25.78
CA GLY A 70 -14.06 -52.98 26.36
C GLY A 70 -14.79 -51.78 25.73
N ARG A 71 -14.21 -51.14 24.71
CA ARG A 71 -14.76 -49.95 24.03
C ARG A 71 -14.99 -50.14 22.55
N ARG A 72 -14.75 -51.36 22.05
CA ARG A 72 -15.00 -51.72 20.67
C ARG A 72 -16.50 -51.63 20.40
N LEU A 73 -16.86 -50.89 19.37
CA LEU A 73 -18.24 -50.79 18.90
C LEU A 73 -18.52 -51.94 17.94
N LEU A 74 -19.66 -52.61 18.13
CA LEU A 74 -20.07 -53.74 17.32
C LEU A 74 -20.91 -53.27 16.12
N PHE A 75 -20.55 -53.73 14.93
CA PHE A 75 -21.30 -53.47 13.70
C PHE A 75 -20.98 -54.57 12.69
N THR A 76 -21.88 -54.79 11.73
CA THR A 76 -21.70 -55.77 10.66
C THR A 76 -20.98 -55.11 9.49
N LYS A 77 -19.79 -55.59 9.12
CA LYS A 77 -18.93 -54.91 8.12
C LYS A 77 -19.48 -55.04 6.70
N GLU A 78 -20.30 -56.06 6.45
CA GLU A 78 -20.85 -56.37 5.13
C GLU A 78 -22.08 -55.51 4.79
N GLU A 79 -22.66 -54.83 5.78
CA GLU A 79 -23.83 -53.96 5.59
C GLU A 79 -23.49 -52.70 4.79
N PRO A 80 -24.47 -52.00 4.21
CA PRO A 80 -24.25 -50.68 3.64
C PRO A 80 -23.66 -49.70 4.67
N VAL A 81 -22.76 -48.81 4.24
CA VAL A 81 -22.07 -47.85 5.12
C VAL A 81 -23.03 -47.02 5.98
N ALA A 82 -24.18 -46.60 5.43
CA ALA A 82 -25.21 -45.88 6.18
C ALA A 82 -25.80 -46.73 7.33
N THR A 83 -26.05 -48.02 7.09
CA THR A 83 -26.53 -48.97 8.09
C THR A 83 -25.48 -49.20 9.19
N ARG A 84 -24.21 -49.30 8.82
CA ARG A 84 -23.09 -49.39 9.78
C ARG A 84 -23.02 -48.15 10.66
N PHE A 85 -23.17 -46.97 10.08
CA PHE A 85 -23.23 -45.73 10.86
C PHE A 85 -24.36 -45.76 11.90
N ASP A 86 -25.56 -46.18 11.52
CA ASP A 86 -26.69 -46.28 12.44
C ASP A 86 -26.47 -47.32 13.55
N GLN A 87 -25.80 -48.44 13.24
CA GLN A 87 -25.34 -49.42 14.25
C GLN A 87 -24.34 -48.80 15.23
N LEU A 88 -23.33 -48.08 14.73
CA LEU A 88 -22.34 -47.39 15.56
C LEU A 88 -22.99 -46.36 16.48
N ILE A 89 -24.01 -45.63 16.01
CA ILE A 89 -24.77 -44.67 16.84
C ILE A 89 -25.51 -45.38 17.97
N ARG A 90 -26.10 -46.56 17.71
CA ARG A 90 -26.76 -47.36 18.75
C ARG A 90 -25.76 -47.84 19.79
N GLU A 91 -24.67 -48.48 19.35
CA GLU A 91 -23.63 -49.01 20.24
C GLU A 91 -22.97 -47.92 21.08
N MET A 92 -22.60 -46.78 20.50
CA MET A 92 -21.94 -45.71 21.24
C MET A 92 -22.80 -45.05 22.32
N ASN A 93 -24.12 -45.26 22.27
CA ASN A 93 -25.08 -44.72 23.23
C ASN A 93 -25.71 -45.81 24.11
N ALA A 94 -25.38 -47.09 23.90
CA ALA A 94 -25.87 -48.20 24.69
C ALA A 94 -25.54 -47.98 26.18
N GLY A 95 -26.51 -48.21 27.06
CA GLY A 95 -26.36 -47.98 28.50
C GLY A 95 -26.28 -46.52 28.94
N THR A 96 -26.48 -45.54 28.04
CA THR A 96 -26.45 -44.10 28.39
C THR A 96 -27.84 -43.47 28.33
N LYS A 97 -28.06 -42.38 29.10
CA LYS A 97 -29.31 -41.58 29.05
C LYS A 97 -29.44 -40.76 27.75
N SER A 98 -28.40 -40.72 26.92
CA SER A 98 -28.34 -39.91 25.71
C SER A 98 -28.89 -40.69 24.51
N ARG A 99 -30.02 -40.24 23.94
CA ARG A 99 -30.65 -40.86 22.77
C ARG A 99 -30.03 -40.31 21.48
N GLY A 100 -28.84 -40.78 21.12
CA GLY A 100 -28.22 -40.52 19.81
C GLY A 100 -27.16 -39.40 19.77
N ALA A 101 -26.35 -39.27 20.83
CA ALA A 101 -25.21 -38.34 20.77
C ALA A 101 -24.13 -38.86 19.81
N TRP A 102 -23.52 -37.95 19.07
CA TRP A 102 -22.45 -38.24 18.12
C TRP A 102 -21.10 -38.04 18.82
N ARG A 103 -20.55 -39.13 19.37
CA ARG A 103 -19.36 -39.13 20.22
C ARG A 103 -18.08 -39.23 19.40
N THR A 104 -16.92 -38.98 20.00
CA THR A 104 -15.63 -39.16 19.33
C THR A 104 -15.41 -40.64 19.02
N LEU A 105 -14.92 -40.95 17.82
CA LEU A 105 -14.57 -42.30 17.40
C LEU A 105 -13.06 -42.40 17.16
N LEU A 106 -12.50 -43.55 17.51
CA LEU A 106 -11.16 -43.97 17.11
C LEU A 106 -11.33 -45.11 16.11
N VAL A 107 -10.91 -44.89 14.87
CA VAL A 107 -10.89 -45.91 13.82
C VAL A 107 -9.46 -46.42 13.71
N ALA A 108 -9.21 -47.61 14.22
CA ALA A 108 -7.90 -48.24 14.20
C ALA A 108 -7.76 -49.10 12.95
N THR A 109 -6.65 -48.96 12.23
CA THR A 109 -6.32 -49.73 11.02
C THR A 109 -5.08 -50.56 11.31
N SER A 110 -5.27 -51.84 11.63
CA SER A 110 -4.15 -52.76 11.82
C SER A 110 -3.38 -52.90 10.51
N GLU A 111 -2.05 -52.87 10.57
CA GLU A 111 -1.15 -53.20 9.45
C GLU A 111 -1.16 -52.21 8.25
N THR A 112 -1.77 -51.03 8.38
CA THR A 112 -1.77 -50.00 7.33
C THR A 112 -0.76 -48.90 7.65
N SER A 113 0.16 -48.60 6.73
CA SER A 113 1.12 -47.51 6.94
C SER A 113 0.44 -46.13 6.93
N HIS A 114 1.05 -45.14 7.60
CA HIS A 114 0.53 -43.78 7.62
C HIS A 114 0.33 -43.21 6.21
N ASP A 115 1.23 -43.51 5.27
CA ASP A 115 1.14 -43.03 3.88
C ASP A 115 0.03 -43.73 3.09
N GLN A 116 -0.17 -45.04 3.28
CA GLN A 116 -1.28 -45.78 2.69
C GLN A 116 -2.62 -45.27 3.20
N LEU A 117 -2.70 -45.00 4.51
CA LEU A 117 -3.87 -44.42 5.12
C LEU A 117 -4.13 -43.00 4.59
N LYS A 118 -3.10 -42.16 4.50
CA LYS A 118 -3.22 -40.81 3.91
C LYS A 118 -3.68 -40.86 2.45
N LEU A 119 -3.14 -41.78 1.65
CA LEU A 119 -3.53 -41.95 0.24
C LEU A 119 -5.00 -42.37 0.11
N ALA A 120 -5.43 -43.36 0.90
CA ALA A 120 -6.82 -43.84 0.91
C ALA A 120 -7.81 -42.75 1.34
N LEU A 121 -7.41 -41.93 2.33
CA LEU A 121 -8.28 -40.91 2.89
C LEU A 121 -8.40 -39.65 2.04
N GLN A 122 -7.53 -39.44 1.04
CA GLN A 122 -7.46 -38.22 0.23
C GLN A 122 -7.74 -36.95 1.07
N PRO A 123 -6.92 -36.65 2.10
CA PRO A 123 -7.10 -35.47 2.93
C PRO A 123 -7.13 -34.21 2.07
N PHE A 124 -7.98 -33.27 2.45
CA PHE A 124 -7.67 -31.88 2.15
C PHE A 124 -6.51 -31.46 3.05
N GLU A 125 -5.29 -31.53 2.51
CA GLU A 125 -4.17 -30.82 3.09
C GLU A 125 -4.30 -29.35 2.66
N PRO A 126 -4.46 -28.41 3.60
CA PRO A 126 -4.23 -27.02 3.23
C PRO A 126 -2.81 -26.97 2.68
N THR A 127 -2.64 -26.45 1.46
CA THR A 127 -1.34 -25.98 1.01
C THR A 127 -0.70 -25.22 2.18
N PRO A 128 0.57 -25.49 2.52
CA PRO A 128 1.24 -24.75 3.59
C PRO A 128 0.96 -23.29 3.31
N LYS A 129 0.36 -22.61 4.29
CA LYS A 129 -0.17 -21.26 4.08
C LYS A 129 1.05 -20.42 3.72
N ILE A 130 1.22 -20.10 2.44
CA ILE A 130 2.33 -19.29 1.95
C ILE A 130 2.10 -17.90 2.55
N VAL A 131 2.78 -17.62 3.65
CA VAL A 131 2.69 -16.34 4.37
C VAL A 131 3.73 -15.42 3.78
N ARG A 132 3.31 -14.21 3.41
CA ARG A 132 4.22 -13.16 2.96
C ARG A 132 5.25 -12.85 4.04
N LEU A 133 6.52 -12.84 3.67
CA LEU A 133 7.61 -12.53 4.59
C LEU A 133 7.68 -11.01 4.84
N SER A 134 8.13 -10.64 6.04
CA SER A 134 8.32 -9.22 6.40
C SER A 134 9.52 -8.62 5.66
N ALA A 135 9.53 -7.29 5.56
CA ALA A 135 10.65 -6.54 4.97
C ALA A 135 11.99 -6.85 5.67
N GLU A 136 11.99 -6.94 7.00
CA GLU A 136 13.16 -7.30 7.80
C GLU A 136 13.75 -8.66 7.41
N ILE A 137 12.90 -9.66 7.16
CA ILE A 137 13.33 -11.00 6.74
C ILE A 137 13.87 -10.96 5.30
N LEU A 138 13.19 -10.25 4.39
CA LEU A 138 13.62 -10.14 2.99
C LEU A 138 14.97 -9.41 2.85
N ARG A 139 15.27 -8.44 3.72
CA ARG A 139 16.55 -7.71 3.74
C ARG A 139 17.75 -8.54 4.22
N LYS A 140 17.52 -9.77 4.71
CA LYS A 140 18.61 -10.73 4.94
C LYS A 140 19.20 -11.31 3.66
N VAL A 141 18.55 -11.08 2.52
CA VAL A 141 19.14 -11.36 1.21
C VAL A 141 20.21 -10.32 0.92
N GLU A 142 21.44 -10.79 0.80
CA GLU A 142 22.64 -9.99 0.58
C GLU A 142 23.09 -10.14 -0.88
N THR A 143 23.95 -9.23 -1.36
CA THR A 143 24.49 -9.26 -2.73
C THR A 143 25.12 -10.62 -3.07
N ALA A 144 25.88 -11.23 -2.15
CA ALA A 144 26.48 -12.54 -2.36
C ALA A 144 25.46 -13.67 -2.62
N HIS A 145 24.27 -13.59 -2.03
CA HIS A 145 23.18 -14.53 -2.29
C HIS A 145 22.60 -14.37 -3.69
N ILE A 146 22.49 -13.12 -4.16
CA ILE A 146 22.03 -12.77 -5.50
C ILE A 146 23.04 -13.23 -6.55
N ASP A 147 24.33 -12.96 -6.34
CA ASP A 147 25.40 -13.40 -7.24
C ASP A 147 25.38 -14.93 -7.41
N ARG A 148 25.25 -15.66 -6.31
CA ARG A 148 25.12 -17.12 -6.34
C ARG A 148 23.88 -17.58 -7.10
N ALA A 149 22.76 -16.88 -6.97
CA ALA A 149 21.53 -17.20 -7.69
C ALA A 149 21.68 -16.96 -9.20
N VAL A 150 22.30 -15.83 -9.58
CA VAL A 150 22.64 -15.51 -10.97
C VAL A 150 23.53 -16.59 -11.57
N GLN A 151 24.62 -16.96 -10.89
CA GLN A 151 25.54 -18.00 -11.37
C GLN A 151 24.85 -19.35 -11.57
N LYS A 152 23.97 -19.75 -10.64
CA LYS A 152 23.19 -21.00 -10.80
C LYS A 152 22.29 -20.96 -12.04
N LEU A 153 21.60 -19.85 -12.28
CA LEU A 153 20.70 -19.71 -13.44
C LEU A 153 21.48 -19.64 -14.75
N LEU A 154 22.61 -18.94 -14.79
CA LEU A 154 23.49 -18.89 -15.97
C LEU A 154 24.12 -20.26 -16.26
N GLY A 155 24.41 -21.05 -15.24
CA GLY A 155 24.90 -22.43 -15.35
C GLY A 155 23.84 -23.47 -15.74
N GLY A 156 22.62 -23.05 -16.11
CA GLY A 156 21.53 -23.94 -16.53
C GLY A 156 20.68 -24.53 -15.39
N GLY A 157 20.88 -24.07 -14.16
CA GLY A 157 19.98 -24.39 -13.04
C GLY A 157 18.64 -23.66 -13.13
N ASP A 158 17.67 -24.05 -12.31
CA ASP A 158 16.33 -23.45 -12.29
C ASP A 158 15.82 -23.15 -10.87
N ALA A 159 14.77 -22.33 -10.82
CA ALA A 159 13.93 -22.01 -9.66
C ALA A 159 12.49 -22.48 -9.95
N PRO A 160 12.15 -23.75 -9.70
CA PRO A 160 10.94 -24.39 -10.25
C PRO A 160 9.63 -23.78 -9.73
N ASN A 161 9.66 -23.16 -8.55
CA ASN A 161 8.51 -22.52 -7.93
C ASN A 161 8.14 -21.16 -8.57
N PHE A 162 8.97 -20.65 -9.49
CA PHE A 162 8.82 -19.33 -10.08
C PHE A 162 8.70 -19.44 -11.59
N GLU A 163 7.75 -18.68 -12.16
CA GLU A 163 7.59 -18.59 -13.61
C GLU A 163 8.62 -17.65 -14.26
N PRO A 164 8.80 -17.72 -15.59
CA PRO A 164 9.54 -16.71 -16.35
C PRO A 164 9.00 -15.29 -16.15
N SER A 165 9.86 -14.29 -16.39
CA SER A 165 9.50 -12.87 -16.31
C SER A 165 8.47 -12.47 -17.35
N ARG A 166 7.35 -11.91 -16.88
CA ARG A 166 6.28 -11.35 -17.72
C ARG A 166 6.52 -9.87 -18.07
N ASP A 167 6.71 -9.04 -17.04
CA ASP A 167 6.72 -7.57 -17.21
C ASP A 167 8.10 -6.93 -17.17
N TYR A 168 9.09 -7.56 -16.51
CA TYR A 168 10.44 -7.01 -16.35
C TYR A 168 11.49 -8.10 -16.35
N ASP A 169 12.64 -7.83 -16.94
CA ASP A 169 13.87 -8.63 -16.81
C ASP A 169 14.87 -7.97 -15.86
N ALA A 170 15.62 -8.79 -15.14
CA ALA A 170 16.86 -8.41 -14.47
C ALA A 170 18.01 -8.76 -15.39
N VAL A 171 18.69 -7.73 -15.91
CA VAL A 171 19.73 -7.87 -16.92
C VAL A 171 21.10 -7.78 -16.26
N THR A 172 21.97 -8.76 -16.51
CA THR A 172 23.35 -8.76 -15.99
C THR A 172 24.21 -7.68 -16.66
N SER A 173 25.42 -7.46 -16.13
CA SER A 173 26.42 -6.57 -16.75
C SER A 173 26.76 -6.98 -18.20
N GLU A 174 26.66 -8.27 -18.50
CA GLU A 174 26.89 -8.86 -19.83
C GLU A 174 25.66 -8.78 -20.75
N GLY A 175 24.55 -8.19 -20.28
CA GLY A 175 23.34 -8.04 -21.07
C GLY A 175 22.42 -9.26 -21.09
N ILE A 176 22.66 -10.27 -20.24
CA ILE A 176 21.85 -11.50 -20.22
C ILE A 176 20.58 -11.26 -19.39
N PRO A 177 19.37 -11.46 -19.95
CA PRO A 177 18.13 -11.28 -19.23
C PRO A 177 17.80 -12.48 -18.33
N LEU A 178 17.47 -12.22 -17.08
CA LEU A 178 16.99 -13.21 -16.11
C LEU A 178 15.65 -12.77 -15.52
N ALA A 179 14.83 -13.73 -15.08
CA ALA A 179 13.57 -13.41 -14.44
C ALA A 179 13.80 -12.90 -13.00
N PRO A 180 13.41 -11.65 -12.65
CA PRO A 180 13.72 -11.05 -11.35
C PRO A 180 13.27 -11.91 -10.16
N LYS A 181 12.05 -12.45 -10.22
CA LYS A 181 11.51 -13.32 -9.17
C LYS A 181 12.25 -14.66 -9.05
N LYS A 182 12.78 -15.21 -10.14
CA LYS A 182 13.59 -16.43 -10.10
C LYS A 182 14.92 -16.17 -9.40
N VAL A 183 15.60 -15.08 -9.76
CA VAL A 183 16.87 -14.69 -9.15
C VAL A 183 16.70 -14.44 -7.66
N PHE A 184 15.75 -13.57 -7.29
CA PHE A 184 15.51 -13.22 -5.89
C PHE A 184 14.96 -14.40 -5.08
N GLY A 185 14.10 -15.23 -5.67
CA GLY A 185 13.58 -16.44 -5.04
C GLY A 185 14.71 -17.40 -4.63
N LEU A 186 15.63 -17.72 -5.55
CA LEU A 186 16.80 -18.56 -5.25
C LEU A 186 17.71 -17.92 -4.19
N ALA A 187 17.94 -16.61 -4.28
CA ALA A 187 18.75 -15.89 -3.29
C ALA A 187 18.13 -15.95 -1.89
N LEU A 188 16.80 -15.87 -1.81
CA LEU A 188 16.04 -16.02 -0.58
C LEU A 188 16.15 -17.43 0.01
N GLU A 189 16.13 -18.47 -0.83
CA GLU A 189 16.37 -19.86 -0.39
C GLU A 189 17.77 -20.02 0.19
N TYR A 190 18.79 -19.41 -0.42
CA TYR A 190 20.16 -19.44 0.11
C TYR A 190 20.27 -18.72 1.46
N ALA A 191 19.66 -17.55 1.58
CA ALA A 191 19.74 -16.73 2.79
C ALA A 191 18.99 -17.36 3.97
N LEU A 192 17.81 -17.94 3.73
CA LEU A 192 16.90 -18.36 4.80
C LEU A 192 16.78 -19.88 4.96
N ARG A 193 17.32 -20.66 4.02
CA ARG A 193 17.20 -22.14 4.00
C ARG A 193 15.74 -22.63 4.02
N ILE A 194 14.87 -21.90 3.33
CA ILE A 194 13.47 -22.28 3.11
C ILE A 194 13.25 -22.64 1.64
N GLU A 195 12.12 -23.27 1.34
CA GLU A 195 11.60 -23.33 -0.03
C GLU A 195 10.87 -22.01 -0.35
N ALA A 196 11.29 -21.30 -1.39
CA ALA A 196 10.72 -20.00 -1.73
C ALA A 196 9.57 -20.15 -2.73
N HIS A 197 8.49 -19.38 -2.51
CA HIS A 197 7.35 -19.32 -3.40
C HIS A 197 7.00 -17.85 -3.76
N PRO A 198 6.30 -17.61 -4.89
CA PRO A 198 5.89 -16.27 -5.30
C PRO A 198 5.04 -15.50 -4.28
N GLY A 199 4.36 -16.19 -3.36
CA GLY A 199 3.59 -15.55 -2.29
C GLY A 199 4.42 -15.02 -1.11
N HIS A 200 5.71 -15.37 -1.01
CA HIS A 200 6.60 -14.88 0.04
C HIS A 200 7.00 -13.41 -0.13
N PHE A 201 7.01 -12.89 -1.36
CA PHE A 201 7.42 -11.51 -1.65
C PHE A 201 6.76 -10.97 -2.93
N SER A 202 6.70 -9.64 -3.08
CA SER A 202 6.37 -8.99 -4.35
C SER A 202 7.64 -8.59 -5.10
N ALA A 203 7.54 -8.50 -6.43
CA ALA A 203 8.54 -7.85 -7.27
C ALA A 203 7.86 -6.71 -8.03
N GLY A 204 8.52 -5.56 -8.10
CA GLY A 204 7.99 -4.32 -8.66
C GLY A 204 8.79 -3.11 -8.16
N TRP A 205 8.53 -1.94 -8.76
CA TRP A 205 9.16 -0.68 -8.34
C TRP A 205 8.81 -0.36 -6.87
N GLY A 206 9.81 0.02 -6.07
CA GLY A 206 9.66 0.28 -4.63
C GLY A 206 9.50 -0.98 -3.77
N GLN A 207 9.76 -2.17 -4.31
CA GLN A 207 9.78 -3.42 -3.56
C GLN A 207 11.21 -3.91 -3.38
N ILE A 208 11.49 -4.51 -2.22
CA ILE A 208 12.82 -5.03 -1.82
C ILE A 208 13.45 -5.94 -2.87
N CYS A 209 12.65 -6.71 -3.61
CA CYS A 209 13.15 -7.57 -4.67
C CYS A 209 13.90 -6.78 -5.76
N PHE A 210 13.36 -5.67 -6.25
CA PHE A 210 14.04 -4.88 -7.29
C PHE A 210 15.23 -4.11 -6.72
N GLU A 211 15.07 -3.55 -5.52
CA GLU A 211 16.14 -2.84 -4.81
C GLU A 211 17.37 -3.73 -4.57
N ALA A 212 17.16 -4.97 -4.10
CA ALA A 212 18.24 -5.91 -3.85
C ALA A 212 18.94 -6.37 -5.14
N LEU A 213 18.18 -6.56 -6.23
CA LEU A 213 18.76 -6.91 -7.54
C LEU A 213 19.59 -5.74 -8.11
N GLU A 214 19.07 -4.50 -8.03
CA GLU A 214 19.81 -3.31 -8.45
C GLU A 214 21.07 -3.08 -7.60
N ALA A 215 20.99 -3.28 -6.28
CA ALA A 215 22.13 -3.19 -5.38
C ALA A 215 23.21 -4.25 -5.68
N ALA A 216 22.81 -5.39 -6.25
CA ALA A 216 23.71 -6.42 -6.77
C ALA A 216 24.22 -6.14 -8.20
N GLY A 217 23.92 -4.97 -8.77
CA GLY A 217 24.40 -4.55 -10.09
C GLY A 217 23.58 -5.07 -11.27
N LEU A 218 22.42 -5.68 -11.05
CA LEU A 218 21.50 -6.07 -12.12
C LEU A 218 20.63 -4.88 -12.54
N ARG A 219 20.44 -4.68 -13.84
CA ARG A 219 19.57 -3.63 -14.36
C ARG A 219 18.16 -4.17 -14.58
N ILE A 220 17.16 -3.57 -13.95
CA ILE A 220 15.76 -3.94 -14.21
C ILE A 220 15.26 -3.23 -15.47
N VAL A 221 14.82 -3.99 -16.47
CA VAL A 221 14.37 -3.49 -17.77
C VAL A 221 12.93 -3.95 -18.04
N PRO A 222 11.99 -3.05 -18.39
CA PRO A 222 10.62 -3.42 -18.74
C PRO A 222 10.54 -4.23 -20.03
N LYS A 223 9.59 -5.15 -20.11
CA LYS A 223 9.15 -5.86 -21.33
C LYS A 223 7.88 -5.23 -21.86
N ASN A 224 7.75 -5.13 -23.19
CA ASN A 224 6.53 -4.66 -23.86
C ASN A 224 6.03 -3.30 -23.28
N ASN A 225 4.71 -3.10 -23.24
CA ASN A 225 4.02 -1.92 -22.68
C ASN A 225 4.08 -1.83 -21.14
N ALA A 226 5.02 -2.52 -20.47
CA ALA A 226 5.17 -2.40 -19.01
C ALA A 226 5.60 -0.98 -18.64
N ARG A 227 5.11 -0.50 -17.49
CA ARG A 227 5.41 0.86 -17.03
C ARG A 227 6.91 1.04 -16.84
N GLU A 228 7.46 2.09 -17.46
CA GLU A 228 8.80 2.55 -17.16
C GLU A 228 8.94 2.86 -15.67
N ARG A 229 10.18 2.79 -15.16
CA ARG A 229 10.49 3.16 -13.78
C ARG A 229 9.84 4.51 -13.48
N PRO A 230 8.96 4.61 -12.46
CA PRO A 230 8.44 5.89 -12.03
C PRO A 230 9.62 6.80 -11.73
N LYS A 231 9.71 7.96 -12.41
CA LYS A 231 10.62 9.03 -11.98
C LYS A 231 10.27 9.31 -10.53
N ALA A 232 11.26 9.20 -9.64
CA ALA A 232 11.06 9.38 -8.21
C ALA A 232 10.30 10.70 -7.96
N SER A 233 9.07 10.62 -7.45
CA SER A 233 8.36 11.78 -6.91
C SER A 233 8.92 12.02 -5.50
N PRO A 234 9.66 13.12 -5.24
CA PRO A 234 10.55 13.16 -4.08
C PRO A 234 9.87 13.40 -2.72
N ALA A 235 8.57 13.70 -2.65
CA ALA A 235 8.05 14.45 -1.49
C ALA A 235 7.14 13.71 -0.50
N ALA A 236 6.44 12.64 -0.87
CA ALA A 236 5.35 12.12 -0.02
C ALA A 236 5.69 10.90 0.85
N LEU A 237 6.77 10.16 0.57
CA LEU A 237 7.06 8.87 1.23
C LEU A 237 8.54 8.63 1.57
N ALA A 238 9.38 9.68 1.49
CA ALA A 238 10.79 9.54 1.85
C ALA A 238 10.94 9.44 3.38
N ILE A 239 11.60 8.37 3.84
CA ILE A 239 11.95 8.18 5.26
C ILE A 239 12.81 9.38 5.68
N PRO A 240 12.39 10.17 6.69
CA PRO A 240 13.06 11.41 7.04
C PRO A 240 14.49 11.17 7.51
N ASN A 241 15.40 12.06 7.14
CA ASN A 241 16.74 12.09 7.73
C ASN A 241 16.69 12.78 9.09
N ILE A 242 17.60 12.40 9.98
CA ILE A 242 17.68 12.96 11.33
C ILE A 242 18.93 13.82 11.43
N TYR A 243 18.75 15.05 11.93
CA TYR A 243 19.83 15.98 12.20
C TYR A 243 19.75 16.49 13.63
N ALA A 244 20.88 16.92 14.17
CA ALA A 244 20.90 17.71 15.39
C ALA A 244 21.55 19.07 15.16
N TYR A 245 20.97 20.10 15.77
CA TYR A 245 21.41 21.50 15.65
C TYR A 245 21.49 22.17 17.02
N ARG A 246 22.53 22.98 17.22
CA ARG A 246 22.60 23.97 18.31
C ARG A 246 22.26 25.33 17.73
N LEU A 247 21.15 25.91 18.17
CA LEU A 247 20.67 27.20 17.68
C LEU A 247 21.31 28.35 18.45
N ALA A 248 22.65 28.42 18.38
CA ALA A 248 23.45 29.46 19.02
C ALA A 248 24.31 30.23 17.99
N PRO A 249 23.70 30.88 16.98
CA PRO A 249 24.44 31.67 16.00
C PRO A 249 25.23 32.78 16.69
N SER A 250 26.45 33.02 16.24
CA SER A 250 27.41 33.94 16.89
C SER A 250 27.62 33.70 18.41
N GLY A 251 27.30 32.49 18.92
CA GLY A 251 27.41 32.14 20.34
C GLY A 251 26.26 32.67 21.21
N ILE A 252 25.24 33.30 20.62
CA ILE A 252 24.06 33.82 21.32
C ILE A 252 22.98 32.74 21.28
N ASP A 253 22.45 32.33 22.44
CA ASP A 253 21.35 31.36 22.49
C ASP A 253 20.06 31.95 21.92
N ARG A 254 19.59 31.40 20.80
CA ARG A 254 18.38 31.82 20.09
C ARG A 254 17.28 30.76 20.13
N VAL A 255 17.42 29.70 20.95
CA VAL A 255 16.50 28.56 20.92
C VAL A 255 15.07 28.97 21.26
N VAL A 256 14.88 29.80 22.29
CA VAL A 256 13.53 30.22 22.72
C VAL A 256 12.84 31.05 21.64
N GLU A 257 13.50 32.11 21.15
CA GLU A 257 13.01 32.98 20.07
C GLU A 257 12.61 32.15 18.84
N LEU A 258 13.52 31.30 18.36
CA LEU A 258 13.30 30.55 17.12
C LEU A 258 12.15 29.54 17.25
N LEU A 259 12.02 28.87 18.41
CA LEU A 259 10.93 27.93 18.62
C LEU A 259 9.57 28.63 18.77
N GLU A 260 9.52 29.85 19.30
CA GLU A 260 8.30 30.68 19.33
C GLU A 260 7.88 31.10 17.92
N ASP A 261 8.85 31.42 17.06
CA ASP A 261 8.64 31.73 15.64
C ASP A 261 8.30 30.50 14.79
N ASN A 262 8.29 29.28 15.35
CA ASN A 262 8.22 28.01 14.61
C ASN A 262 9.30 27.88 13.52
N GLN A 263 10.52 28.29 13.87
CA GLN A 263 11.67 28.28 12.97
C GLN A 263 12.89 27.64 13.62
N ILE A 264 13.86 27.28 12.77
CA ILE A 264 15.25 27.08 13.15
C ILE A 264 16.11 28.00 12.28
N ALA A 265 17.24 28.43 12.82
CA ALA A 265 18.20 29.27 12.11
C ALA A 265 19.62 28.77 12.30
N ILE A 266 20.46 29.08 11.33
CA ILE A 266 21.92 29.01 11.46
C ILE A 266 22.49 30.41 11.37
N GLY A 267 23.73 30.57 11.86
CA GLY A 267 24.50 31.79 11.61
C GLY A 267 24.94 31.87 10.16
N TRP A 268 25.94 32.71 9.90
CA TRP A 268 26.49 32.97 8.56
C TRP A 268 25.61 33.89 7.71
N SER A 269 24.91 34.82 8.37
CA SER A 269 23.87 35.64 7.77
C SER A 269 24.36 36.65 6.72
N ALA A 270 25.67 36.88 6.60
CA ALA A 270 26.23 37.68 5.51
C ALA A 270 26.15 37.00 4.12
N LEU A 271 25.77 35.72 4.05
CA LEU A 271 25.52 35.06 2.76
C LEU A 271 24.29 35.68 2.08
N ASP A 272 24.44 36.04 0.82
CA ASP A 272 23.36 36.62 0.04
C ASP A 272 22.21 35.62 -0.21
N GLU A 273 21.00 36.16 -0.36
CA GLU A 273 19.78 35.38 -0.64
C GLU A 273 19.92 34.49 -1.88
N GLN A 274 20.58 34.98 -2.93
CA GLN A 274 20.78 34.23 -4.17
C GLN A 274 21.59 32.95 -3.92
N THR A 275 22.53 32.96 -3.00
CA THR A 275 23.30 31.77 -2.60
C THR A 275 22.47 30.81 -1.78
N VAL A 276 21.72 31.34 -0.81
CA VAL A 276 20.91 30.54 0.12
C VAL A 276 19.79 29.81 -0.62
N LEU A 277 19.18 30.47 -1.61
CA LEU A 277 18.04 29.93 -2.36
C LEU A 277 18.44 29.18 -3.65
N ASN A 278 19.72 29.18 -4.03
CA ASN A 278 20.19 28.46 -5.21
C ASN A 278 20.55 27.00 -4.89
N PHE A 279 19.65 26.07 -5.22
CA PHE A 279 19.88 24.62 -5.08
C PHE A 279 20.98 24.04 -5.99
N ALA A 280 21.46 24.80 -6.98
CA ALA A 280 22.56 24.38 -7.85
C ALA A 280 23.94 24.80 -7.34
N VAL A 281 24.02 25.60 -6.26
CA VAL A 281 25.31 25.99 -5.68
C VAL A 281 26.05 24.77 -5.18
N THR A 282 27.35 24.71 -5.44
CA THR A 282 28.25 23.66 -4.99
C THR A 282 28.81 23.98 -3.60
N LYS A 283 29.28 22.94 -2.91
CA LYS A 283 29.85 23.10 -1.56
C LYS A 283 31.15 23.93 -1.55
N ASP A 284 31.90 23.88 -2.63
CA ASP A 284 33.14 24.65 -2.77
C ASP A 284 32.86 26.12 -3.05
N GLU A 285 31.84 26.44 -3.85
CA GLU A 285 31.36 27.83 -4.03
C GLU A 285 30.88 28.44 -2.71
N ILE A 286 30.16 27.67 -1.87
CA ILE A 286 29.81 28.14 -0.51
C ILE A 286 31.06 28.39 0.31
N ARG A 287 32.08 27.52 0.23
CA ARG A 287 33.35 27.69 0.96
C ARG A 287 34.06 28.97 0.55
N GLU A 288 34.15 29.24 -0.75
CA GLU A 288 34.78 30.43 -1.32
C GLU A 288 34.04 31.70 -0.90
N LYS A 289 32.71 31.71 -1.00
CA LYS A 289 31.89 32.83 -0.54
C LYS A 289 32.06 33.10 0.96
N LEU A 290 32.03 32.06 1.78
CA LEU A 290 32.26 32.20 3.23
C LEU A 290 33.69 32.70 3.54
N ALA A 291 34.71 32.23 2.81
CA ALA A 291 36.08 32.69 3.01
C ALA A 291 36.24 34.18 2.66
N SER A 292 35.54 34.67 1.63
CA SER A 292 35.50 36.07 1.24
C SER A 292 34.77 36.95 2.26
N LEU A 293 33.61 36.49 2.75
CA LEU A 293 32.79 37.23 3.72
C LEU A 293 33.38 37.24 5.14
N TYR A 294 34.17 36.22 5.50
CA TYR A 294 34.75 36.05 6.83
C TYR A 294 36.27 35.77 6.78
N PRO A 295 37.09 36.72 6.27
CA PRO A 295 38.52 36.50 6.04
C PRO A 295 39.29 36.13 7.32
N GLN A 296 38.89 36.65 8.48
CA GLN A 296 39.44 36.31 9.79
C GLN A 296 39.27 34.83 10.14
N LEU A 297 38.12 34.23 9.78
CA LEU A 297 37.85 32.80 10.02
C LEU A 297 38.57 31.93 8.99
N ALA A 298 38.74 32.43 7.76
CA ALA A 298 39.54 31.78 6.72
C ALA A 298 41.01 31.66 7.15
N ALA A 299 41.59 32.75 7.66
CA ALA A 299 42.97 32.75 8.19
C ALA A 299 43.16 31.74 9.33
N GLN A 300 42.13 31.52 10.16
CA GLN A 300 42.13 30.54 11.25
C GLN A 300 41.80 29.11 10.81
N LYS A 301 41.57 28.85 9.51
CA LYS A 301 41.12 27.54 8.98
C LYS A 301 39.80 27.03 9.59
N ARG A 302 38.94 27.95 10.03
CA ARG A 302 37.64 27.62 10.67
C ARG A 302 36.46 27.60 9.69
N ILE A 303 36.67 28.02 8.45
CA ILE A 303 35.61 28.08 7.42
C ILE A 303 35.04 26.69 7.13
N THR A 304 35.84 25.63 7.13
CA THR A 304 35.39 24.27 6.78
C THR A 304 34.20 23.80 7.63
N HIS A 305 34.20 24.11 8.94
CA HIS A 305 33.08 23.76 9.81
C HIS A 305 31.82 24.57 9.48
N GLY A 306 31.97 25.86 9.20
CA GLY A 306 30.89 26.74 8.74
C GLY A 306 30.29 26.28 7.41
N THR A 307 31.14 25.98 6.44
CA THR A 307 30.72 25.44 5.13
C THR A 307 29.88 24.17 5.30
N ASN A 308 30.30 23.24 6.16
CA ASN A 308 29.54 22.00 6.39
C ASN A 308 28.18 22.27 7.04
N GLN A 309 28.10 23.22 7.98
CA GLN A 309 26.85 23.61 8.62
C GLN A 309 25.89 24.26 7.61
N VAL A 310 26.37 25.23 6.84
CA VAL A 310 25.58 25.94 5.82
C VAL A 310 25.11 24.97 4.75
N TRP A 311 26.02 24.18 4.17
CA TRP A 311 25.69 23.18 3.15
C TRP A 311 24.60 22.22 3.63
N ARG A 312 24.74 21.68 4.84
CA ARG A 312 23.74 20.78 5.42
C ARG A 312 22.40 21.47 5.57
N PHE A 313 22.37 22.67 6.11
CA PHE A 313 21.13 23.40 6.36
C PHE A 313 20.40 23.77 5.06
N ILE A 314 21.12 24.20 4.01
CA ILE A 314 20.48 24.66 2.78
C ILE A 314 20.23 23.53 1.77
N GLN A 315 21.13 22.54 1.65
CA GLN A 315 21.05 21.47 0.63
C GLN A 315 20.65 20.09 1.18
N GLU A 316 21.13 19.69 2.34
CA GLU A 316 20.92 18.32 2.84
C GLU A 316 19.58 18.15 3.57
N VAL A 317 19.21 19.12 4.40
CA VAL A 317 17.93 19.13 5.11
C VAL A 317 16.80 19.35 4.11
N ARG A 318 15.80 18.46 4.13
CA ARG A 318 14.61 18.52 3.27
C ARG A 318 13.36 18.73 4.11
N VAL A 319 12.28 19.14 3.45
CA VAL A 319 10.94 19.10 4.04
C VAL A 319 10.67 17.65 4.48
N ASN A 320 10.00 17.50 5.62
CA ASN A 320 9.75 16.27 6.38
C ASN A 320 10.93 15.70 7.19
N ASP A 321 12.17 16.15 6.98
CA ASP A 321 13.29 15.72 7.85
C ASP A 321 13.06 16.15 9.31
N ILE A 322 13.74 15.45 10.22
CA ILE A 322 13.62 15.70 11.66
C ILE A 322 14.89 16.38 12.16
N VAL A 323 14.70 17.48 12.88
CA VAL A 323 15.76 18.22 13.55
C VAL A 323 15.58 18.10 15.06
N ILE A 324 16.65 17.69 15.74
CA ILE A 324 16.71 17.60 17.20
C ILE A 324 17.55 18.77 17.74
N VAL A 325 16.94 19.58 18.60
CA VAL A 325 17.61 20.72 19.25
C VAL A 325 17.76 20.41 20.74
N PRO A 326 18.98 20.12 21.25
CA PRO A 326 19.21 19.99 22.69
C PRO A 326 19.41 21.38 23.32
N HIS A 327 18.64 21.70 24.36
CA HIS A 327 18.71 22.98 25.08
C HIS A 327 18.18 22.84 26.51
N LEU A 328 18.93 23.37 27.49
CA LEU A 328 18.62 23.39 28.93
C LEU A 328 18.06 22.06 29.49
N GLY A 329 18.76 20.95 29.19
CA GLY A 329 18.38 19.62 29.68
C GLY A 329 17.17 18.99 28.98
N LYS A 330 16.63 19.65 27.94
CA LYS A 330 15.54 19.16 27.10
C LYS A 330 16.02 18.92 25.66
N ALA A 331 15.35 18.02 24.96
CA ALA A 331 15.49 17.82 23.52
C ALA A 331 14.16 18.15 22.84
N TYR A 332 14.22 19.02 21.84
CA TYR A 332 13.08 19.41 21.00
C TYR A 332 13.19 18.67 19.67
N PHE A 333 12.20 17.82 19.37
CA PHE A 333 12.08 17.10 18.10
C PHE A 333 11.16 17.91 17.20
N LEU A 334 11.70 18.37 16.08
CA LEU A 334 11.04 19.28 15.15
C LEU A 334 11.00 18.63 13.77
N ARG A 335 9.89 18.77 13.05
CA ARG A 335 9.77 18.39 11.65
C ARG A 335 9.98 19.62 10.78
N VAL A 336 10.78 19.53 9.74
CA VAL A 336 10.99 20.62 8.79
C VAL A 336 9.78 20.73 7.86
N THR A 337 9.16 21.90 7.80
CA THR A 337 7.96 22.16 6.98
C THR A 337 8.23 23.06 5.79
N GLY A 338 9.37 23.77 5.79
CA GLY A 338 9.74 24.74 4.75
C GLY A 338 11.11 24.51 4.12
N ASN A 339 11.27 25.06 2.92
CA ASN A 339 12.58 25.26 2.29
C ASN A 339 13.39 26.33 3.06
N PRO A 340 14.71 26.45 2.83
CA PRO A 340 15.48 27.57 3.36
C PRO A 340 14.86 28.90 2.95
N ILE A 341 14.84 29.85 3.87
CA ILE A 341 14.48 31.24 3.60
C ILE A 341 15.63 32.14 4.04
N HIS A 342 15.72 33.32 3.44
CA HIS A 342 16.66 34.36 3.82
C HIS A 342 15.90 35.63 4.24
N LEU A 343 16.10 36.07 5.48
CA LEU A 343 15.46 37.25 6.06
C LEU A 343 16.48 38.38 6.20
N SER A 344 16.51 39.31 5.25
CA SER A 344 17.48 40.41 5.20
C SER A 344 17.48 41.28 6.47
N HIS A 345 16.32 41.48 7.09
CA HIS A 345 16.21 42.25 8.34
C HIS A 345 16.74 41.51 9.59
N LYS A 346 17.12 40.23 9.47
CA LYS A 346 17.71 39.40 10.54
C LYS A 346 19.22 39.17 10.38
N VAL A 347 19.87 39.88 9.44
CA VAL A 347 21.31 39.75 9.20
C VAL A 347 22.14 40.21 10.40
N GLU A 348 21.75 41.32 11.04
CA GLU A 348 22.43 41.84 12.24
C GLU A 348 22.30 40.90 13.45
N ASP A 349 21.19 40.15 13.52
CA ASP A 349 20.93 39.14 14.55
C ASP A 349 21.71 37.84 14.33
N ASP A 350 22.40 37.70 13.20
CA ASP A 350 22.97 36.46 12.68
C ASP A 350 21.95 35.31 12.60
N THR A 351 20.70 35.61 12.25
CA THR A 351 19.63 34.61 12.07
C THR A 351 18.88 34.75 10.74
N ALA A 352 19.53 35.30 9.71
CA ALA A 352 18.90 35.54 8.41
C ALA A 352 18.54 34.23 7.68
N ILE A 353 19.33 33.17 7.85
CA ILE A 353 19.12 31.88 7.19
C ILE A 353 18.25 31.00 8.07
N ARG A 354 16.97 30.85 7.70
CA ARG A 354 15.96 30.13 8.51
C ARG A 354 15.28 29.00 7.75
N ARG A 355 14.57 28.15 8.48
CA ARG A 355 13.61 27.16 7.98
C ARG A 355 12.42 27.08 8.90
N ASP A 356 11.24 26.93 8.33
CA ASP A 356 10.02 26.67 9.08
C ASP A 356 10.00 25.23 9.59
N ILE A 357 9.49 25.07 10.80
CA ILE A 357 9.37 23.78 11.49
C ILE A 357 8.01 23.63 12.15
N SER A 358 7.64 22.38 12.44
CA SER A 358 6.57 22.05 13.37
C SER A 358 7.10 21.21 14.51
N LYS A 359 6.59 21.45 15.72
CA LYS A 359 7.03 20.76 16.92
C LYS A 359 6.38 19.38 17.01
N LEU A 360 7.18 18.32 17.04
CA LEU A 360 6.70 16.95 17.24
C LEU A 360 6.64 16.59 18.72
N LYS A 361 7.75 16.79 19.44
CA LYS A 361 7.89 16.33 20.83
C LYS A 361 8.92 17.15 21.60
N THR A 362 8.72 17.29 22.90
CA THR A 362 9.74 17.83 23.81
C THR A 362 9.87 16.91 25.00
N VAL A 363 11.09 16.51 25.32
CA VAL A 363 11.38 15.56 26.38
C VAL A 363 12.64 15.96 27.13
N ALA A 364 12.76 15.52 28.38
CA ALA A 364 14.01 15.68 29.13
C ALA A 364 15.10 14.79 28.50
N ILE A 365 16.31 15.30 28.34
CA ILE A 365 17.45 14.54 27.79
C ILE A 365 17.72 13.29 28.64
N SER A 366 17.51 13.37 29.95
CA SER A 366 17.64 12.24 30.88
C SER A 366 16.66 11.10 30.61
N SER A 367 15.51 11.40 30.00
CA SER A 367 14.48 10.40 29.63
C SER A 367 14.66 9.81 28.24
N LEU A 368 15.63 10.29 27.46
CA LEU A 368 15.89 9.75 26.12
C LEU A 368 16.52 8.35 26.19
N PRO A 369 16.20 7.48 25.22
CA PRO A 369 16.98 6.27 24.98
C PRO A 369 18.48 6.56 24.89
N THR A 370 19.30 5.65 25.42
CA THR A 370 20.75 5.82 25.52
C THR A 370 21.40 6.19 24.17
N ALA A 371 21.03 5.50 23.09
CA ALA A 371 21.55 5.77 21.76
C ALA A 371 21.29 7.22 21.30
N ILE A 372 20.07 7.74 21.52
CA ILE A 372 19.73 9.12 21.16
C ILE A 372 20.52 10.09 22.04
N ARG A 373 20.59 9.83 23.35
CA ARG A 373 21.33 10.69 24.29
C ARG A 373 22.81 10.80 23.93
N GLU A 374 23.44 9.68 23.55
CA GLU A 374 24.85 9.65 23.12
C GLU A 374 25.05 10.35 21.78
N GLY A 375 24.15 10.16 20.80
CA GLY A 375 24.21 10.84 19.51
C GLY A 375 24.08 12.36 19.62
N LEU A 376 23.44 12.88 20.67
CA LEU A 376 23.35 14.33 20.93
C LEU A 376 24.63 14.93 21.55
N ILE A 377 25.64 14.12 21.88
CA ILE A 377 26.94 14.59 22.41
C ILE A 377 27.92 14.83 21.24
N PHE A 378 27.68 15.88 20.45
CA PHE A 378 28.62 16.30 19.40
C PHE A 378 29.41 17.54 19.83
N ARG A 379 30.71 17.39 20.12
CA ARG A 379 31.59 18.49 20.54
C ARG A 379 32.17 19.22 19.33
N GLY A 380 32.29 20.54 19.41
CA GLY A 380 32.92 21.37 18.38
C GLY A 380 32.12 21.56 17.08
N HIS A 381 30.96 20.92 16.96
CA HIS A 381 30.07 21.07 15.81
C HIS A 381 28.78 21.79 16.22
N ALA A 382 28.29 22.67 15.36
CA ALA A 382 26.98 23.31 15.55
C ALA A 382 25.84 22.46 14.97
N SER A 383 26.15 21.53 14.05
CA SER A 383 25.20 20.53 13.57
C SER A 383 25.86 19.23 13.14
N ILE A 384 25.09 18.15 13.15
CA ILE A 384 25.50 16.80 12.71
C ILE A 384 24.30 16.05 12.11
N ARG A 385 24.58 15.11 11.20
CA ARG A 385 23.60 14.13 10.72
C ARG A 385 23.68 12.88 11.60
N LEU A 386 22.54 12.39 12.06
CA LEU A 386 22.42 11.31 13.03
C LEU A 386 21.99 10.01 12.36
N GLU A 387 22.75 9.56 11.36
CA GLU A 387 22.40 8.38 10.56
C GLU A 387 22.38 7.10 11.42
N ASP A 388 23.39 6.93 12.27
CA ASP A 388 23.57 5.70 13.07
C ASP A 388 22.48 5.47 14.13
N ILE A 389 21.68 6.50 14.44
CA ILE A 389 20.60 6.43 15.43
C ILE A 389 19.23 6.76 14.81
N LYS A 390 19.13 6.76 13.48
CA LYS A 390 17.92 7.09 12.73
C LYS A 390 16.74 6.24 13.19
N ASP A 391 16.90 4.92 13.21
CA ASP A 391 15.83 3.98 13.57
C ASP A 391 15.40 4.16 15.04
N ALA A 392 16.35 4.40 15.95
CA ALA A 392 16.03 4.65 17.35
C ALA A 392 15.19 5.93 17.55
N VAL A 393 15.46 6.97 16.75
CA VAL A 393 14.67 8.21 16.77
C VAL A 393 13.27 7.99 16.19
N MET A 394 13.18 7.24 15.09
CA MET A 394 11.89 6.94 14.44
C MET A 394 10.96 6.13 15.34
N ASP A 395 11.48 5.07 15.97
CA ASP A 395 10.75 4.26 16.95
C ASP A 395 10.32 5.10 18.16
N PHE A 396 11.23 5.92 18.70
CA PHE A 396 10.93 6.78 19.85
C PHE A 396 9.81 7.81 19.57
N LEU A 397 9.70 8.26 18.33
CA LEU A 397 8.65 9.18 17.89
C LEU A 397 7.38 8.45 17.44
N GLY A 398 7.43 7.13 17.24
CA GLY A 398 6.30 6.34 16.74
C GLY A 398 5.99 6.54 15.25
N ILE A 399 6.90 7.17 14.50
CA ILE A 399 6.66 7.54 13.09
C ILE A 399 6.61 6.30 12.19
N ASP A 400 7.35 5.23 12.52
CA ASP A 400 7.28 3.97 11.77
C ASP A 400 5.88 3.34 11.80
N ARG A 401 5.10 3.57 12.87
CA ARG A 401 3.73 3.08 12.98
C ARG A 401 2.76 3.89 12.13
N GLU A 402 2.96 5.21 12.05
CA GLU A 402 2.16 6.10 11.20
C GLU A 402 2.41 5.78 9.71
N LEU A 403 3.68 5.69 9.31
CA LEU A 403 4.07 5.30 7.96
C LEU A 403 3.52 3.93 7.57
N ALA A 404 3.63 2.93 8.46
CA ALA A 404 3.09 1.60 8.19
C ALA A 404 1.55 1.59 8.11
N ALA A 405 0.85 2.43 8.87
CA ALA A 405 -0.61 2.55 8.79
C ALA A 405 -1.04 3.15 7.44
N GLU A 406 -0.39 4.24 7.02
CA GLU A 406 -0.65 4.90 5.74
C GLU A 406 -0.30 4.00 4.55
N GLU A 407 0.83 3.28 4.61
CA GLU A 407 1.19 2.27 3.59
C GLU A 407 0.14 1.16 3.50
N ASN A 408 -0.35 0.66 4.64
CA ASN A 408 -1.42 -0.35 4.65
C ASN A 408 -2.74 0.18 4.08
N GLU A 409 -3.07 1.45 4.32
CA GLU A 409 -4.23 2.11 3.75
C GLU A 409 -4.09 2.31 2.24
N ALA A 410 -2.92 2.76 1.78
CA ALA A 410 -2.60 2.88 0.36
C ALA A 410 -2.66 1.52 -0.35
N VAL A 411 -2.10 0.47 0.23
CA VAL A 411 -2.17 -0.91 -0.30
C VAL A 411 -3.62 -1.41 -0.31
N ARG A 412 -4.44 -1.03 0.68
CA ARG A 412 -5.86 -1.40 0.71
C ARG A 412 -6.65 -0.65 -0.37
N ALA A 413 -6.36 0.63 -0.59
CA ALA A 413 -6.94 1.44 -1.67
C ALA A 413 -6.53 0.90 -3.04
N GLU A 414 -5.25 0.54 -3.22
CA GLU A 414 -4.73 -0.10 -4.42
C GLU A 414 -5.42 -1.44 -4.68
N LYS A 415 -5.62 -2.26 -3.64
CA LYS A 415 -6.36 -3.53 -3.74
C LYS A 415 -7.82 -3.36 -4.17
N LEU A 416 -8.44 -2.24 -3.81
CA LEU A 416 -9.80 -1.87 -4.24
C LEU A 416 -9.83 -1.34 -5.69
N MET A 417 -8.69 -0.87 -6.22
CA MET A 417 -8.57 -0.32 -7.58
C MET A 417 -8.13 -1.34 -8.65
N TYR A 418 -7.84 -2.59 -8.30
CA TYR A 418 -7.65 -3.64 -9.31
C TYR A 418 -9.01 -3.99 -9.95
N GLU A 419 -9.37 -3.28 -11.02
CA GLU A 419 -10.33 -3.80 -11.99
C GLU A 419 -9.82 -5.17 -12.47
N ALA A 420 -10.72 -6.15 -12.53
CA ALA A 420 -10.38 -7.47 -13.03
C ALA A 420 -9.89 -7.34 -14.47
N MET A 421 -8.58 -7.46 -14.68
CA MET A 421 -8.00 -7.51 -16.02
C MET A 421 -8.44 -8.81 -16.68
N GLY A 422 -9.41 -8.70 -17.59
CA GLY A 422 -9.94 -9.79 -18.40
C GLY A 422 -10.79 -9.21 -19.52
N SER A 423 -10.75 -9.84 -20.69
CA SER A 423 -11.67 -9.52 -21.77
C SER A 423 -13.06 -10.06 -21.42
N TYR A 424 -14.07 -9.19 -21.45
CA TYR A 424 -15.47 -9.59 -21.40
C TYR A 424 -16.12 -9.29 -22.75
N VAL A 425 -17.01 -10.17 -23.18
CA VAL A 425 -17.77 -9.98 -24.41
C VAL A 425 -18.97 -9.11 -24.08
N ILE A 426 -19.02 -7.90 -24.65
CA ILE A 426 -20.23 -7.08 -24.65
C ILE A 426 -21.12 -7.63 -25.76
N PRO A 427 -22.32 -8.16 -25.46
CA PRO A 427 -23.24 -8.61 -26.50
C PRO A 427 -23.67 -7.41 -27.36
N ALA A 428 -24.03 -7.68 -28.63
CA ALA A 428 -24.64 -6.67 -29.49
C ALA A 428 -25.88 -6.10 -28.78
N LYS A 429 -25.91 -4.79 -28.56
CA LYS A 429 -27.10 -4.09 -28.06
C LYS A 429 -28.12 -4.01 -29.19
N ASP A 430 -29.39 -4.18 -28.84
CA ASP A 430 -30.51 -3.93 -29.75
C ASP A 430 -30.48 -2.50 -30.31
N GLU A 431 -31.19 -2.28 -31.41
CA GLU A 431 -31.33 -0.99 -32.06
C GLU A 431 -31.87 0.05 -31.06
N ILE A 432 -30.99 0.96 -30.60
CA ILE A 432 -31.38 2.09 -29.78
C ILE A 432 -31.84 3.19 -30.73
N ILE A 433 -33.13 3.51 -30.71
CA ILE A 433 -33.62 4.74 -31.33
C ILE A 433 -33.02 5.91 -30.55
N VAL A 434 -31.96 6.52 -31.10
CA VAL A 434 -31.31 7.68 -30.50
C VAL A 434 -32.14 8.93 -30.83
N THR A 435 -33.01 9.32 -29.92
CA THR A 435 -33.62 10.66 -29.94
C THR A 435 -32.52 11.71 -29.73
N ARG A 436 -32.48 12.75 -30.59
CA ARG A 436 -31.45 13.82 -30.54
C ARG A 436 -31.70 14.83 -29.41
N LYS A 437 -31.85 14.34 -28.19
CA LYS A 437 -32.20 15.11 -26.99
C LYS A 437 -31.27 16.30 -26.72
N HIS A 438 -29.97 16.12 -26.96
CA HIS A 438 -28.97 17.17 -26.77
C HIS A 438 -29.24 18.39 -27.66
N ALA A 439 -29.63 18.17 -28.92
CA ALA A 439 -29.95 19.25 -29.85
C ALA A 439 -31.19 20.03 -29.40
N GLU A 440 -32.23 19.34 -28.94
CA GLU A 440 -33.45 19.97 -28.42
C GLU A 440 -33.18 20.87 -27.21
N VAL A 441 -32.40 20.37 -26.24
CA VAL A 441 -32.01 21.13 -25.04
C VAL A 441 -31.14 22.33 -25.43
N SER A 442 -30.19 22.14 -26.35
CA SER A 442 -29.30 23.20 -26.85
C SER A 442 -30.09 24.33 -27.52
N GLU A 443 -31.03 24.00 -28.41
CA GLU A 443 -31.89 24.98 -29.07
C GLU A 443 -32.80 25.73 -28.09
N ALA A 444 -33.36 25.03 -27.10
CA ALA A 444 -34.17 25.66 -26.07
C ALA A 444 -33.33 26.61 -25.19
N LEU A 445 -32.11 26.22 -24.84
CA LEU A 445 -31.20 27.05 -24.06
C LEU A 445 -30.76 28.29 -24.84
N ILE A 446 -30.44 28.16 -26.13
CA ILE A 446 -30.13 29.30 -27.00
C ILE A 446 -31.29 30.31 -26.99
N ARG A 447 -32.54 29.84 -27.19
CA ARG A 447 -33.72 30.71 -27.14
C ARG A 447 -33.88 31.40 -25.79
N HIS A 448 -33.69 30.67 -24.69
CA HIS A 448 -33.75 31.22 -23.32
C HIS A 448 -32.70 32.31 -23.08
N LEU A 449 -31.46 32.08 -23.51
CA LEU A 449 -30.36 33.06 -23.36
C LEU A 449 -30.58 34.28 -24.26
N GLN A 450 -31.03 34.09 -25.50
CA GLN A 450 -31.34 35.17 -26.43
C GLN A 450 -32.50 36.05 -25.94
N ALA A 451 -33.53 35.46 -25.33
CA ALA A 451 -34.62 36.19 -24.70
C ALA A 451 -34.15 37.09 -23.54
N LYS A 452 -33.02 36.75 -22.90
CA LYS A 452 -32.33 37.59 -21.91
C LYS A 452 -31.37 38.61 -22.52
N GLY A 453 -31.36 38.77 -23.84
CA GLY A 453 -30.49 39.71 -24.56
C GLY A 453 -29.03 39.24 -24.72
N LEU A 454 -28.74 37.96 -24.47
CA LEU A 454 -27.38 37.43 -24.56
C LEU A 454 -27.06 36.95 -25.98
N LYS A 455 -25.91 37.34 -26.50
CA LYS A 455 -25.38 36.83 -27.77
C LYS A 455 -24.66 35.50 -27.54
N VAL A 456 -25.25 34.41 -28.03
CA VAL A 456 -24.73 33.04 -27.90
C VAL A 456 -24.01 32.61 -29.17
N VAL A 457 -22.92 31.85 -29.04
CA VAL A 457 -22.15 31.28 -30.14
C VAL A 457 -21.93 29.79 -29.91
N ASN A 458 -21.99 29.01 -30.98
CA ASN A 458 -21.69 27.58 -31.02
C ASN A 458 -20.72 27.30 -32.19
N THR A 459 -19.46 27.70 -32.04
CA THR A 459 -18.43 27.50 -33.08
C THR A 459 -17.38 26.52 -32.60
N ARG A 460 -17.12 25.49 -33.39
CA ARG A 460 -16.06 24.50 -33.13
C ARG A 460 -14.70 25.01 -33.61
N THR A 461 -13.66 24.85 -32.80
CA THR A 461 -12.27 25.13 -33.19
C THR A 461 -11.49 23.82 -33.19
N ALA A 462 -11.03 23.37 -34.36
CA ALA A 462 -10.31 22.10 -34.52
C ALA A 462 -11.06 20.87 -33.96
N GLY A 463 -12.39 20.84 -34.09
CA GLY A 463 -13.24 19.76 -33.57
C GLY A 463 -13.52 19.83 -32.07
N LEU A 464 -12.95 20.81 -31.37
CA LEU A 464 -13.13 21.05 -29.93
C LEU A 464 -13.86 22.38 -29.73
N ALA A 465 -14.96 22.35 -28.98
CA ALA A 465 -15.60 23.55 -28.45
C ALA A 465 -16.57 23.17 -27.35
N PRO A 466 -16.85 24.11 -26.43
CA PRO A 466 -18.01 24.00 -25.56
C PRO A 466 -19.29 23.89 -26.41
N ASP A 467 -20.33 23.32 -25.82
CA ASP A 467 -21.63 23.26 -26.48
C ASP A 467 -22.15 24.67 -26.82
N LEU A 468 -22.02 25.63 -25.90
CA LEU A 468 -22.34 27.04 -26.13
C LEU A 468 -21.39 27.96 -25.35
N TYR A 469 -21.28 29.21 -25.79
CA TYR A 469 -20.70 30.28 -24.98
C TYR A 469 -21.29 31.65 -25.34
N THR A 470 -21.21 32.61 -24.43
CA THR A 470 -21.66 33.99 -24.69
C THR A 470 -20.52 34.93 -25.08
N MET A 471 -20.85 35.90 -25.94
CA MET A 471 -19.96 36.98 -26.36
C MET A 471 -20.22 38.24 -25.51
N CYS A 472 -20.13 38.10 -24.19
CA CYS A 472 -20.19 39.24 -23.26
C CYS A 472 -18.77 39.66 -22.88
N PRO A 473 -18.36 40.94 -23.07
CA PRO A 473 -17.03 41.38 -22.67
C PRO A 473 -16.79 41.26 -21.16
N THR A 474 -17.81 41.60 -20.36
CA THR A 474 -17.72 41.72 -18.90
C THR A 474 -18.06 40.45 -18.14
N ASP A 475 -18.92 39.59 -18.69
CA ASP A 475 -19.35 38.34 -18.04
C ASP A 475 -19.53 37.20 -19.07
N PRO A 476 -18.42 36.68 -19.62
CA PRO A 476 -18.48 35.61 -20.61
C PRO A 476 -18.84 34.28 -19.95
N MET A 477 -19.77 33.54 -20.55
CA MET A 477 -20.25 32.25 -20.02
C MET A 477 -19.86 31.09 -20.94
N LEU A 478 -19.50 29.94 -20.36
CA LEU A 478 -19.31 28.65 -21.05
C LEU A 478 -20.39 27.68 -20.59
N PHE A 479 -21.03 26.99 -21.54
CA PHE A 479 -22.03 25.97 -21.24
C PHE A 479 -21.60 24.62 -21.79
N GLU A 480 -21.76 23.59 -20.96
CA GLU A 480 -21.66 22.18 -21.35
C GLU A 480 -23.00 21.51 -21.01
N ILE A 481 -23.63 20.86 -22.00
CA ILE A 481 -24.97 20.29 -21.88
C ILE A 481 -24.86 18.77 -21.76
N LYS A 482 -25.42 18.23 -20.68
CA LYS A 482 -25.58 16.79 -20.47
C LYS A 482 -27.06 16.45 -20.44
N THR A 483 -27.42 15.34 -21.08
CA THR A 483 -28.80 14.82 -21.07
C THR A 483 -29.01 13.72 -20.04
N GLY A 484 -27.93 13.28 -19.38
CA GLY A 484 -27.94 12.31 -18.29
C GLY A 484 -27.62 12.96 -16.93
N SER A 485 -28.03 12.28 -15.86
CA SER A 485 -27.78 12.66 -14.46
C SER A 485 -26.80 11.71 -13.76
N GLY A 486 -25.98 11.00 -14.53
CA GLY A 486 -24.98 10.08 -13.98
C GLY A 486 -23.72 10.82 -13.49
N PRO A 487 -23.02 10.33 -12.45
CA PRO A 487 -21.74 10.89 -12.01
C PRO A 487 -20.70 11.02 -13.15
N GLY A 488 -20.71 10.06 -14.09
CA GLY A 488 -19.83 10.09 -15.25
C GLY A 488 -20.09 11.27 -16.20
N ASP A 489 -21.33 11.75 -16.30
CA ASP A 489 -21.67 12.92 -17.14
C ASP A 489 -21.18 14.21 -16.50
N TYR A 490 -21.29 14.33 -15.18
CA TYR A 490 -20.81 15.48 -14.40
C TYR A 490 -19.29 15.60 -14.45
N LEU A 491 -18.56 14.49 -14.28
CA LEU A 491 -17.10 14.47 -14.35
C LEU A 491 -16.59 14.83 -15.75
N LYS A 492 -17.25 14.33 -16.80
CA LYS A 492 -16.95 14.71 -18.19
C LYS A 492 -17.17 16.20 -18.39
N ALA A 493 -18.31 16.73 -17.93
CA ALA A 493 -18.64 18.13 -18.10
C ALA A 493 -17.65 19.05 -17.39
N LEU A 494 -17.28 18.72 -16.15
CA LEU A 494 -16.27 19.44 -15.37
C LEU A 494 -14.94 19.50 -16.14
N GLY A 495 -14.44 18.35 -16.60
CA GLY A 495 -13.20 18.29 -17.38
C GLY A 495 -13.25 19.11 -18.66
N GLN A 496 -14.38 19.05 -19.39
CA GLN A 496 -14.60 19.82 -20.61
C GLN A 496 -14.63 21.32 -20.35
N LEU A 497 -15.38 21.79 -19.35
CA LEU A 497 -15.49 23.21 -19.01
C LEU A 497 -14.14 23.81 -18.61
N LEU A 498 -13.38 23.12 -17.75
CA LEU A 498 -12.03 23.55 -17.35
C LEU A 498 -11.07 23.58 -18.54
N PHE A 499 -11.15 22.58 -19.42
CA PHE A 499 -10.33 22.52 -20.62
C PHE A 499 -10.66 23.64 -21.60
N TYR A 500 -11.94 23.92 -21.85
CA TYR A 500 -12.36 24.97 -22.79
C TYR A 500 -12.01 26.37 -22.31
N GLU A 501 -12.09 26.64 -21.00
CA GLU A 501 -11.61 27.91 -20.45
C GLU A 501 -10.12 28.12 -20.78
N LYS A 502 -9.28 27.10 -20.54
CA LYS A 502 -7.85 27.17 -20.85
C LYS A 502 -7.58 27.32 -22.35
N LEU A 503 -8.28 26.56 -23.18
CA LEU A 503 -8.15 26.62 -24.64
C LEU A 503 -8.45 28.03 -25.19
N ARG A 504 -9.36 28.76 -24.54
CA ARG A 504 -9.84 30.08 -24.97
C ARG A 504 -9.02 31.24 -24.40
N GLY A 505 -8.08 30.97 -23.50
CA GLY A 505 -7.11 31.97 -23.00
C GLY A 505 -7.72 33.13 -22.21
N ARG A 506 -8.95 32.98 -21.70
CA ARG A 506 -9.61 33.96 -20.82
C ARG A 506 -10.51 33.23 -19.83
N SER A 507 -10.81 33.87 -18.69
CA SER A 507 -11.74 33.34 -17.70
C SER A 507 -13.18 33.39 -18.20
N PHE A 508 -13.96 32.37 -17.85
CA PHE A 508 -15.39 32.30 -18.09
C PHE A 508 -16.13 31.84 -16.84
N ARG A 509 -17.36 32.32 -16.67
CA ARG A 509 -18.34 31.69 -15.79
C ARG A 509 -18.73 30.34 -16.42
N LYS A 510 -18.49 29.23 -15.72
CA LYS A 510 -18.64 27.88 -16.26
C LYS A 510 -19.97 27.31 -15.79
N LEU A 511 -20.79 26.82 -16.71
CA LEU A 511 -22.13 26.32 -16.41
C LEU A 511 -22.32 24.91 -16.96
N LEU A 512 -22.65 23.98 -16.07
CA LEU A 512 -23.17 22.67 -16.43
C LEU A 512 -24.68 22.73 -16.58
N VAL A 513 -25.18 22.41 -17.76
CA VAL A 513 -26.62 22.30 -18.04
C VAL A 513 -27.00 20.83 -18.01
N ALA A 514 -27.86 20.44 -17.07
CA ALA A 514 -28.21 19.03 -16.83
C ALA A 514 -29.68 18.85 -16.43
N PRO A 515 -30.26 17.63 -16.53
CA PRO A 515 -31.63 17.40 -16.07
C PRO A 515 -31.75 17.65 -14.56
N THR A 516 -32.94 18.02 -14.10
CA THR A 516 -33.22 18.14 -12.66
C THR A 516 -32.91 16.87 -11.88
N GLY A 517 -32.45 17.05 -10.64
CA GLY A 517 -32.13 15.97 -9.72
C GLY A 517 -30.63 15.83 -9.47
N ILE A 518 -29.84 16.86 -9.77
CA ILE A 518 -28.46 16.91 -9.28
C ILE A 518 -28.53 17.02 -7.76
N GLY A 519 -28.05 15.99 -7.06
CA GLY A 519 -28.02 16.00 -5.60
C GLY A 519 -27.16 17.15 -5.07
N GLN A 520 -27.55 17.73 -3.94
CA GLN A 520 -26.88 18.88 -3.31
C GLN A 520 -25.37 18.69 -3.11
N LEU A 521 -24.94 17.46 -2.76
CA LEU A 521 -23.53 17.12 -2.63
C LEU A 521 -22.77 17.35 -3.94
N THR A 522 -23.32 16.89 -5.07
CA THR A 522 -22.70 17.05 -6.39
C THR A 522 -22.61 18.52 -6.79
N SER A 523 -23.66 19.31 -6.55
CA SER A 523 -23.64 20.76 -6.80
C SER A 523 -22.54 21.44 -5.99
N SER A 524 -22.43 21.13 -4.69
CA SER A 524 -21.39 21.74 -3.83
C SER A 524 -19.96 21.41 -4.28
N VAL A 525 -19.75 20.21 -4.83
CA VAL A 525 -18.46 19.83 -5.40
C VAL A 525 -18.18 20.62 -6.69
N LEU A 526 -19.16 20.73 -7.59
CA LEU A 526 -19.00 21.50 -8.83
C LEU A 526 -18.74 22.99 -8.55
N GLU A 527 -19.44 23.57 -7.58
CA GLU A 527 -19.22 24.94 -7.11
C GLU A 527 -17.79 25.17 -6.61
N SER A 528 -17.18 24.18 -5.94
CA SER A 528 -15.78 24.28 -5.50
C SER A 528 -14.77 24.37 -6.66
N PHE A 529 -15.19 24.02 -7.88
CA PHE A 529 -14.43 24.19 -9.12
C PHE A 529 -14.89 25.41 -9.94
N ASP A 530 -15.66 26.33 -9.34
CA ASP A 530 -16.23 27.50 -10.02
C ASP A 530 -17.13 27.10 -11.21
N VAL A 531 -17.85 25.97 -11.07
CA VAL A 531 -18.83 25.48 -12.04
C VAL A 531 -20.23 25.54 -11.45
N GLU A 532 -21.08 26.35 -12.05
CA GLU A 532 -22.48 26.48 -11.68
C GLU A 532 -23.36 25.44 -12.37
N VAL A 533 -24.50 25.11 -11.76
CA VAL A 533 -25.44 24.15 -12.30
C VAL A 533 -26.71 24.86 -12.77
N VAL A 534 -27.06 24.63 -14.04
CA VAL A 534 -28.35 25.02 -14.62
C VAL A 534 -29.15 23.74 -14.84
N GLU A 535 -30.12 23.50 -13.97
CA GLU A 535 -31.00 22.36 -14.12
C GLU A 535 -32.10 22.66 -15.15
N TYR A 536 -32.42 21.71 -16.02
CA TYR A 536 -33.57 21.81 -16.91
C TYR A 536 -34.62 20.75 -16.62
N THR A 537 -35.89 21.13 -16.78
CA THR A 537 -37.02 20.20 -16.85
C THR A 537 -37.62 20.22 -18.24
N GLU A 538 -38.16 19.08 -18.65
CA GLU A 538 -38.91 18.95 -19.89
C GLU A 538 -40.36 18.59 -19.57
N ALA A 539 -41.30 19.34 -20.15
CA ALA A 539 -42.72 19.04 -20.10
C ALA A 539 -43.37 19.41 -21.45
N ASP A 540 -44.08 18.46 -22.06
CA ASP A 540 -44.81 18.66 -23.32
C ASP A 540 -43.95 19.26 -24.46
N GLY A 541 -42.69 18.82 -24.57
CA GLY A 541 -41.74 19.31 -25.57
C GLY A 541 -41.18 20.71 -25.31
N ASN A 542 -41.54 21.33 -24.18
CA ASN A 542 -40.96 22.58 -23.72
C ASN A 542 -39.91 22.34 -22.63
N PHE A 543 -38.88 23.18 -22.63
CA PHE A 543 -37.81 23.14 -21.63
C PHE A 543 -37.85 24.39 -20.76
N THR A 544 -37.69 24.20 -19.46
CA THR A 544 -37.49 25.32 -18.52
C THR A 544 -36.15 25.16 -17.81
N PHE A 545 -35.48 26.27 -17.53
CA PHE A 545 -34.12 26.30 -16.96
C PHE A 545 -34.10 27.01 -15.61
N ARG A 546 -33.64 26.30 -14.57
CA ARG A 546 -33.45 26.82 -13.22
C ARG A 546 -31.96 27.00 -12.95
N TRP A 547 -31.60 28.19 -12.47
CA TRP A 547 -30.24 28.58 -12.17
C TRP A 547 -30.04 28.46 -10.66
N SER A 548 -28.95 27.82 -10.22
CA SER A 548 -28.59 27.67 -8.80
C SER A 548 -27.86 28.89 -8.26
#